data_AF-X1QQC0-F1
#
_entry.id   AF-X1QQC0-F1
#
_cell.length_a   1.000
_cell.length_b   1.000
_cell.length_c   1.000
_cell.angle_alpha   90.00
_cell.angle_beta   90.00
_cell.angle_gamma   90.00
#
_symmetry.space_group_name_H-M   'P 1'
#
loop_
_entity.id
_entity.type
_entity.pdbx_description
1 polymer ?
#
loop_
_entity_poly.entity_id
_entity_poly.type
_entity_poly.pdbx_seq_one_letter_code
_entity_poly.pdbx_strand_id
1 'polypeptide(L)' 'EKYSDISGVKCSAHTLRHSHVVHALLDKVPITAVQKQVGHKLLTTTQVYSDLAPEQVKEAYEGREK' A
#
# COMPACT_ATOMS: atom_id res chain seq x y z
N GLU A 1 1.93 -21.19 0.00
CA GLU A 1 1.32 -21.83 1.18
C GLU A 1 2.34 -22.36 2.19
N LYS A 2 3.44 -22.99 1.76
CA LYS A 2 4.54 -23.48 2.65
C LYS A 2 4.86 -22.60 3.87
N TYR A 3 5.07 -21.29 3.69
CA TYR A 3 5.41 -20.38 4.81
C TYR A 3 4.21 -19.98 5.67
N SER A 4 3.00 -19.98 5.10
CA SER A 4 1.76 -19.70 5.81
C SER A 4 1.48 -20.81 6.83
N ASP A 5 1.59 -22.08 6.42
CA ASP A 5 1.46 -23.25 7.30
C ASP A 5 2.49 -23.27 8.43
N ILE A 6 3.75 -22.93 8.14
CA ILE A 6 4.81 -22.89 9.15
C ILE A 6 4.57 -21.78 10.18
N SER A 7 4.06 -20.62 9.73
CA SER A 7 3.82 -19.47 10.59
C SER A 7 2.53 -19.57 11.42
N GLY A 8 1.63 -20.50 11.08
CA GLY A 8 0.28 -20.57 11.67
C GLY A 8 -0.65 -19.40 11.28
N VAL A 9 -0.21 -18.51 10.38
CA VAL A 9 -0.98 -17.36 9.91
C VAL A 9 -1.41 -17.61 8.47
N LYS A 10 -2.72 -17.54 8.20
CA LYS A 10 -3.25 -17.63 6.84
C LYS A 10 -2.94 -16.35 6.07
N CYS A 11 -1.94 -16.38 5.21
CA CYS A 11 -1.49 -15.23 4.44
C CYS A 11 -1.21 -15.62 2.99
N SER A 12 -1.56 -14.71 2.08
CA SER A 12 -1.20 -14.79 0.67
C SER A 12 -0.14 -13.74 0.34
N ALA A 13 0.55 -13.90 -0.80
CA ALA A 13 1.47 -12.88 -1.30
C ALA A 13 0.78 -11.51 -1.45
N HIS A 14 -0.52 -11.51 -1.77
CA HIS A 14 -1.32 -10.30 -1.86
C HIS A 14 -1.57 -9.69 -0.47
N THR A 15 -1.94 -10.51 0.52
CA THR A 15 -2.15 -10.06 1.91
C THR A 15 -0.90 -9.40 2.48
N LEU A 16 0.28 -9.99 2.26
CA LEU A 16 1.57 -9.43 2.72
C LEU A 16 1.89 -8.08 2.04
N ARG A 17 1.66 -7.97 0.73
CA ARG A 17 1.82 -6.71 -0.01
C ARG A 17 0.89 -5.63 0.55
N HIS A 18 -0.37 -5.98 0.84
CA HIS A 18 -1.34 -5.06 1.41
C HIS A 18 -0.90 -4.59 2.81
N SER A 19 -0.47 -5.50 3.68
CA SER A 19 0.04 -5.15 5.00
C SER A 19 1.25 -4.20 4.93
N HIS A 20 2.21 -4.45 4.03
CA HIS A 20 3.36 -3.55 3.82
C HIS A 20 2.93 -2.14 3.42
N VAL A 21 2.01 -2.02 2.44
CA VAL A 21 1.52 -0.72 1.95
C VAL A 21 0.79 0.04 3.05
N VAL A 22 -0.09 -0.63 3.81
CA VAL A 22 -0.79 -0.02 4.94
C VAL A 22 0.18 0.48 6.00
N HIS A 23 1.14 -0.34 6.42
CA HIS A 23 2.13 0.07 7.41
C HIS A 23 2.97 1.26 6.95
N ALA A 24 3.40 1.28 5.69
CA ALA A 24 4.15 2.40 5.15
C ALA A 24 3.33 3.70 5.13
N LEU A 25 2.03 3.64 4.81
CA LEU A 25 1.15 4.81 4.87
C LEU A 25 0.90 5.27 6.31
N LEU A 26 0.71 4.35 7.25
CA LEU A 26 0.59 4.69 8.68
C LEU A 26 1.85 5.36 9.23
N ASP A 27 3.03 4.94 8.77
CA ASP A 27 4.33 5.53 9.10
C ASP A 27 4.62 6.85 8.35
N LYS A 28 3.60 7.42 7.68
CA LYS A 28 3.68 8.67 6.92
C LYS A 28 4.69 8.63 5.77
N VAL A 29 4.99 7.45 5.24
CA VAL A 29 5.79 7.33 4.01
C VAL A 29 4.98 7.88 2.84
N PRO A 30 5.54 8.75 2.00
CA PRO A 30 4.82 9.28 0.85
C PRO A 30 4.39 8.15 -0.08
N ILE A 31 3.10 8.15 -0.44
CA ILE A 31 2.48 7.12 -1.28
C ILE A 31 3.18 6.95 -2.64
N THR A 32 3.82 7.98 -3.17
CA THR A 32 4.64 7.90 -4.40
C THR A 32 5.88 7.01 -4.22
N ALA A 33 6.49 7.02 -3.04
CA ALA A 33 7.61 6.14 -2.70
C ALA A 33 7.12 4.70 -2.53
N VAL A 34 6.00 4.51 -1.81
CA VAL A 34 5.38 3.19 -1.63
C VAL A 34 4.96 2.59 -2.97
N GLN A 35 4.36 3.38 -3.87
CA GLN A 35 3.98 2.95 -5.22
C GLN A 35 5.17 2.50 -6.07
N LYS A 36 6.29 3.23 -6.00
CA LYS A 36 7.54 2.83 -6.67
C LYS A 36 8.08 1.50 -6.12
N GLN A 37 8.01 1.29 -4.79
CA GLN A 37 8.44 0.04 -4.17
C GLN A 37 7.60 -1.16 -4.58
N VAL A 38 6.27 -1.00 -4.66
CA VAL A 38 5.37 -2.11 -5.02
C VAL A 38 5.15 -2.27 -6.53
N GLY A 39 5.62 -1.32 -7.35
CA GLY A 39 5.54 -1.37 -8.82
C GLY A 39 4.14 -1.19 -9.38
N HIS A 40 3.24 -0.48 -8.67
CA HIS A 40 1.87 -0.26 -9.16
C HIS A 40 1.86 0.71 -10.35
N LYS A 41 1.38 0.25 -11.51
CA LYS A 41 1.19 1.06 -12.72
C LYS A 41 -0.05 1.95 -12.67
N LEU A 42 -1.08 1.59 -11.89
CA LEU A 42 -2.32 2.37 -11.72
C LEU A 42 -2.59 2.67 -10.24
N LEU A 43 -3.08 3.89 -9.97
CA LEU A 43 -3.50 4.36 -8.65
C LEU A 43 -4.81 3.72 -8.15
N THR A 44 -5.63 3.13 -9.03
CA THR A 44 -6.95 2.55 -8.69
C THR A 44 -6.86 1.40 -7.68
N THR A 45 -5.79 0.61 -7.65
CA THR A 45 -5.57 -0.39 -6.58
C THR A 45 -5.12 0.22 -5.25
N THR A 46 -4.78 1.52 -5.24
CA THR A 46 -4.38 2.26 -4.04
C THR A 46 -5.57 3.02 -3.43
N GLN A 47 -6.70 3.12 -4.14
CA GLN A 47 -7.92 3.80 -3.66
C GLN A 47 -8.53 3.13 -2.43
N VAL A 48 -8.33 1.83 -2.22
CA VAL A 48 -8.75 1.12 -1.00
C VAL A 48 -8.01 1.64 0.26
N TYR A 49 -6.84 2.27 0.11
CA TYR A 49 -6.10 2.83 1.24
C TYR A 49 -6.43 4.30 1.53
N SER A 50 -7.28 4.93 0.72
CA SER A 50 -7.75 6.31 0.92
C SER A 50 -8.41 6.52 2.28
N ASP A 51 -9.11 5.50 2.79
CA ASP A 51 -9.77 5.56 4.09
C ASP A 51 -8.78 5.49 5.27
N LEU A 52 -7.58 4.95 5.06
CA LEU A 52 -6.56 4.80 6.10
C LEU A 52 -5.57 5.98 6.17
N ALA A 53 -5.33 6.67 5.06
CA ALA A 53 -4.40 7.81 5.00
C ALA A 53 -4.89 8.90 4.03
N PRO A 54 -6.00 9.58 4.34
CA PRO A 54 -6.66 10.51 3.42
C PRO A 54 -5.78 11.70 3.03
N GLU A 55 -4.95 12.21 3.93
CA GLU A 55 -4.08 13.37 3.69
C GLU A 55 -2.95 13.06 2.69
N GLN A 56 -2.29 11.91 2.85
CA GLN A 56 -1.18 11.51 1.97
C GLN A 56 -1.64 11.08 0.58
N VAL A 57 -2.79 10.44 0.50
CA VAL A 57 -3.41 10.05 -0.77
C VAL A 57 -3.82 11.32 -1.53
N LYS A 58 -4.41 12.30 -0.83
CA LYS A 58 -4.78 13.59 -1.42
C LYS A 58 -3.56 14.34 -1.97
N GLU A 59 -2.48 14.45 -1.20
CA GLU A 59 -1.27 15.16 -1.61
C GLU A 59 -0.62 14.55 -2.87
N ALA A 60 -0.67 13.23 -3.04
CA ALA A 60 -0.14 12.58 -4.24
C ALA A 60 -1.06 12.64 -5.47
N TYR A 61 -2.37 12.79 -5.26
CA TYR A 61 -3.31 13.09 -6.34
C TYR A 61 -3.15 14.55 -6.79
N GLU A 62 -3.17 15.50 -5.86
CA GLU A 62 -3.01 16.94 -6.14
C GLU A 62 -1.61 17.25 -6.71
N GLY A 63 -0.56 16.57 -6.23
CA GLY A 63 0.81 16.71 -6.73
C GLY A 63 1.04 16.18 -8.16
N ARG A 64 0.07 15.46 -8.74
CA ARG A 64 0.11 15.00 -10.14
C ARG A 64 -0.55 15.96 -11.13
N GLU A 65 -1.19 17.04 -10.65
CA GLU A 65 -1.82 18.07 -11.49
C GLU A 65 -0.93 19.30 -11.78
N LYS A 66 0.39 19.20 -11.58
CA LYS A 66 1.37 20.21 -12.03
C LYS A 66 2.28 19.71 -13.13
#